data_AF-A0A9P6U2G3-F1
#
_entry.id   AF-A0A9P6U2G3-F1
#
_cell.length_a   1.000
_cell.length_b   1.000
_cell.length_c   1.000
_cell.angle_alpha   90.00
_cell.angle_beta   90.00
_cell.angle_gamma   90.00
#
_symmetry.space_group_name_H-M   'P 1'
#
loop_
_entity.id
_entity.type
_entity.pdbx_description
1 polymer ?
#
loop_
_entity_poly.entity_id
_entity_poly.type
_entity_poly.pdbx_seq_one_letter_code
_entity_poly.pdbx_strand_id
1 'polypeptide(L)'
;MLQPKQNTASPPLFAVGNNIVFEWAFDNQTLVFPPANLTIEVSLTANPKTIWPVANVTGTTTSVVWNTASVNQPPLSMGFYMVSVYDPKLGKQGVATSGHLMPYSDLQIGLYIPEPYIPRSGGM
;
A
#
# COMPACT_ATOMS: atom_id res chain seq x y z
N MET A 1 3.79 17.07 -10.95
CA MET A 1 3.67 15.60 -10.86
C MET A 1 4.31 15.16 -9.55
N LEU A 2 3.54 14.64 -8.61
CA LEU A 2 4.02 14.19 -7.30
C LEU A 2 4.12 12.66 -7.35
N GLN A 3 5.34 12.14 -7.53
CA GLN A 3 5.63 10.70 -7.43
C GLN A 3 6.15 10.41 -6.02
N PRO A 4 5.75 9.31 -5.36
CA PRO A 4 6.21 9.04 -4.00
C PRO A 4 7.71 8.72 -4.01
N LYS A 5 8.51 9.63 -3.45
CA LYS A 5 9.92 9.45 -3.14
C LYS A 5 10.03 8.66 -1.82
N GLN A 6 10.91 7.67 -1.75
CA GLN A 6 11.22 6.94 -0.52
C GLN A 6 11.54 7.95 0.60
N ASN A 7 10.67 8.04 1.60
CA ASN A 7 10.82 9.01 2.68
C ASN A 7 10.40 8.38 4.01
N THR A 8 11.38 7.97 4.81
CA THR A 8 11.15 7.48 6.18
C THR A 8 10.91 8.63 7.17
N ALA A 9 11.20 9.89 6.80
CA ALA A 9 11.01 11.05 7.69
C ALA A 9 9.65 11.76 7.52
N SER A 10 9.03 11.67 6.35
CA SER A 10 7.70 12.25 6.08
C SER A 10 6.95 11.42 5.04
N PRO A 11 6.32 10.32 5.47
CA PRO A 11 5.52 9.49 4.56
C PRO A 11 4.36 10.31 3.98
N PRO A 12 3.99 10.07 2.71
CA PRO A 12 2.87 10.77 2.08
C PRO A 12 1.55 10.48 2.82
N LEU A 13 0.70 11.50 2.90
CA LEU A 13 -0.62 11.42 3.53
C LEU A 13 -1.71 11.33 2.47
N PHE A 14 -2.64 10.38 2.64
CA PHE A 14 -3.78 10.17 1.77
C PHE A 14 -5.08 10.21 2.55
N ALA A 15 -6.12 10.82 1.96
CA ALA A 15 -7.44 10.84 2.56
C ALA A 15 -8.13 9.48 2.36
N VAL A 16 -8.70 8.94 3.42
CA VAL A 16 -9.63 7.80 3.32
C VAL A 16 -10.85 8.25 2.52
N GLY A 17 -11.27 7.42 1.57
CA GLY A 17 -12.33 7.71 0.60
C GLY A 17 -11.82 8.05 -0.80
N ASN A 18 -10.51 8.32 -0.95
CA ASN A 18 -9.89 8.55 -2.25
C ASN A 18 -9.14 7.31 -2.77
N ASN A 19 -8.97 7.25 -4.08
CA ASN A 19 -8.12 6.25 -4.72
C ASN A 19 -6.65 6.57 -4.44
N ILE A 20 -5.91 5.58 -3.97
CA ILE A 20 -4.46 5.64 -3.76
C ILE A 20 -3.80 4.80 -4.85
N VAL A 21 -2.81 5.36 -5.55
CA VAL A 21 -2.07 4.62 -6.58
C VAL A 21 -0.73 4.18 -6.01
N PHE A 22 -0.47 2.87 -6.05
CA PHE A 22 0.82 2.29 -5.73
C PHE A 22 1.54 1.96 -7.02
N GLU A 23 2.77 2.44 -7.17
CA GLU A 23 3.63 2.17 -8.32
C GLU A 23 4.99 1.65 -7.84
N TRP A 24 5.55 0.70 -8.57
CA TRP A 24 6.87 0.13 -8.30
C TRP A 24 7.58 -0.27 -9.61
N ALA A 25 8.87 -0.54 -9.50
CA ALA A 25 9.68 -1.08 -10.59
C ALA A 25 10.44 -2.31 -10.11
N PHE A 26 10.63 -3.28 -11.00
CA PHE A 26 11.47 -4.44 -10.75
C PHE A 26 12.89 -4.16 -11.21
N ASP A 27 13.85 -4.69 -10.47
CA ASP A 27 15.23 -4.77 -10.93
C ASP A 27 15.38 -5.97 -11.88
N ASN A 28 15.35 -5.69 -13.18
CA ASN A 28 15.48 -6.70 -14.22
C ASN A 28 16.87 -7.37 -14.28
N GLN A 29 17.87 -6.86 -13.57
CA GLN A 29 19.20 -7.46 -13.52
C GLN A 29 19.30 -8.56 -12.46
N THR A 30 18.55 -8.41 -11.36
CA THR A 30 18.59 -9.33 -10.22
C THR A 30 17.39 -10.26 -10.17
N LEU A 31 16.26 -9.90 -10.80
CA LEU A 31 15.07 -10.74 -10.92
C LEU A 31 15.19 -11.70 -12.11
N VAL A 32 15.62 -12.93 -11.83
CA VAL A 32 15.79 -14.00 -12.84
C VAL A 32 14.50 -14.83 -13.00
N PHE A 33 13.76 -15.01 -11.91
CA PHE A 33 12.54 -15.77 -11.83
C PHE A 33 11.39 -14.83 -11.46
N PRO A 34 10.71 -14.23 -12.45
CA PRO A 34 9.59 -13.36 -12.17
C PRO A 34 8.45 -14.16 -11.52
N PRO A 35 7.76 -13.58 -10.52
CA PRO A 35 6.64 -14.25 -9.90
C PRO A 35 5.50 -14.40 -10.91
N ALA A 36 4.63 -15.40 -10.72
CA ALA A 36 3.43 -15.53 -11.57
C ALA A 36 2.36 -14.49 -11.17
N ASN A 37 2.24 -14.24 -9.87
CA ASN A 37 1.29 -13.31 -9.28
C ASN A 37 1.98 -12.50 -8.19
N LEU A 38 1.40 -11.35 -7.85
CA LEU A 38 1.81 -10.50 -6.74
C LEU A 38 0.62 -10.25 -5.84
N THR A 39 0.89 -10.27 -4.55
CA THR A 39 -0.06 -9.84 -3.54
C THR A 39 0.42 -8.51 -2.97
N ILE A 40 -0.46 -7.52 -3.03
CA ILE A 40 -0.28 -6.21 -2.44
C ILE A 40 -1.26 -6.11 -1.27
N GLU A 41 -0.74 -5.79 -0.10
CA GLU A 41 -1.52 -5.60 1.11
C GLU A 41 -0.97 -4.41 1.90
N VAL A 42 -1.81 -3.87 2.77
CA VAL A 42 -1.38 -2.85 3.73
C VAL A 42 -1.69 -3.31 5.14
N SER A 43 -0.83 -2.94 6.09
CA SER A 43 -1.03 -3.23 7.51
C SER A 43 -0.78 -2.00 8.35
N LEU A 44 -1.56 -1.82 9.42
CA LEU A 44 -1.40 -0.68 10.31
C LEU A 44 -0.09 -0.80 11.09
N THR A 45 0.78 0.21 11.07
CA THR A 45 2.07 0.18 11.77
C THR A 45 1.89 0.00 13.28
N ALA A 46 0.85 0.59 13.86
CA ALA A 46 0.51 0.45 15.27
C ALA A 46 -0.10 -0.92 15.63
N ASN A 47 -0.67 -1.64 14.66
CA ASN A 47 -1.21 -2.98 14.85
C ASN A 47 -0.99 -3.84 13.58
N PRO A 48 0.19 -4.45 13.43
CA PRO A 48 0.55 -5.17 12.21
C PRO A 48 -0.25 -6.46 11.99
N LYS A 49 -1.10 -6.87 12.95
CA LYS A 49 -2.02 -8.00 12.79
C LYS A 49 -3.22 -7.66 11.92
N THR A 50 -3.57 -6.38 11.79
CA THR A 50 -4.65 -5.96 10.91
C THR A 50 -4.11 -5.72 9.52
N ILE A 51 -4.59 -6.53 8.57
CA ILE A 51 -4.15 -6.52 7.18
C ILE A 51 -5.35 -6.22 6.29
N TRP A 52 -5.17 -5.32 5.33
CA TRP A 52 -6.12 -5.04 4.28
C TRP A 52 -5.56 -5.48 2.94
N PRO A 53 -6.24 -6.41 2.23
CA PRO A 53 -5.83 -6.76 0.89
C PRO A 53 -6.06 -5.56 -0.04
N VAL A 54 -5.04 -5.17 -0.79
CA VAL A 54 -5.15 -4.12 -1.81
C VAL A 54 -5.48 -4.74 -3.15
N ALA A 55 -4.66 -5.68 -3.61
CA ALA A 55 -4.84 -6.33 -4.89
C ALA A 55 -4.05 -7.65 -4.99
N ASN A 56 -4.57 -8.57 -5.82
CA ASN A 56 -3.83 -9.71 -6.34
C ASN A 56 -3.73 -9.54 -7.86
N VAL A 57 -2.52 -9.40 -8.37
CA VAL A 57 -2.24 -9.03 -9.77
C VAL A 57 -1.22 -9.95 -10.40
N THR A 58 -1.05 -9.87 -11.71
CA THR A 58 -0.01 -10.63 -12.41
C THR A 58 1.38 -10.17 -11.97
N GLY A 59 2.36 -11.06 -12.02
CA GLY A 59 3.74 -10.74 -11.61
C GLY A 59 4.46 -9.69 -12.44
N THR A 60 3.89 -9.29 -13.56
CA THR A 60 4.38 -8.20 -14.43
C THR A 60 3.75 -6.85 -14.11
N THR A 61 2.75 -6.81 -13.24
CA THR A 61 2.08 -5.56 -12.87
C THR A 61 3.01 -4.67 -12.07
N THR A 62 3.04 -3.38 -12.41
CA THR A 62 3.89 -2.35 -11.78
C THR A 62 3.09 -1.22 -11.14
N SER A 63 1.76 -1.25 -11.25
CA SER A 63 0.88 -0.23 -10.68
C SER A 63 -0.46 -0.85 -10.27
N VAL A 64 -0.97 -0.44 -9.11
CA VAL A 64 -2.33 -0.80 -8.65
C VAL A 64 -3.02 0.39 -8.01
N VAL A 65 -4.33 0.45 -8.18
CA VAL A 65 -5.19 1.45 -7.54
C VAL A 65 -5.90 0.80 -6.36
N TRP A 66 -5.71 1.37 -5.17
CA TRP A 66 -6.42 1.00 -3.97
C TRP A 66 -7.59 1.95 -3.72
N ASN A 67 -8.81 1.43 -3.86
CA ASN A 67 -10.03 2.17 -3.56
C ASN A 67 -10.35 2.11 -2.06
N THR A 68 -9.87 3.07 -1.29
CA THR A 68 -10.08 3.11 0.16
C THR A 68 -11.55 3.33 0.57
N ALA A 69 -12.39 3.89 -0.32
CA ALA A 69 -13.82 4.06 -0.06
C ALA A 69 -14.59 2.73 -0.02
N SER A 70 -14.05 1.68 -0.65
CA SER A 70 -14.65 0.34 -0.65
C SER A 70 -14.27 -0.52 0.56
N VAL A 71 -13.36 -0.04 1.40
CA VAL A 71 -12.83 -0.80 2.54
C VAL A 71 -13.74 -0.66 3.75
N ASN A 72 -14.57 -1.70 3.98
CA ASN A 72 -15.59 -1.66 5.03
C ASN A 72 -15.25 -2.54 6.24
N GLN A 73 -14.40 -3.56 6.10
CA GLN A 73 -14.09 -4.51 7.17
C GLN A 73 -12.63 -5.00 7.14
N PRO A 74 -11.83 -4.75 8.21
CA PRO A 74 -12.09 -3.72 9.22
C PRO A 74 -12.10 -2.32 8.59
N PRO A 75 -12.79 -1.32 9.17
CA PRO A 75 -12.71 0.05 8.67
C PRO A 75 -11.27 0.58 8.79
N LEU A 76 -10.90 1.48 7.87
CA LEU A 76 -9.60 2.13 7.90
C LEU A 76 -9.54 3.17 9.03
N SER A 77 -8.52 3.04 9.88
CA SER A 77 -8.23 3.99 10.95
C SER A 77 -7.25 5.05 10.48
N MET A 78 -7.30 6.24 11.09
CA MET A 78 -6.22 7.21 10.92
C MET A 78 -4.92 6.68 11.51
N GLY A 79 -3.82 6.83 10.78
CA GLY A 79 -2.50 6.38 11.22
C GLY A 79 -1.57 6.04 10.07
N PHE A 80 -0.41 5.48 10.41
CA PHE A 80 0.56 5.00 9.44
C PHE A 80 0.34 3.53 9.08
N TYR A 81 0.53 3.23 7.81
CA TYR A 81 0.36 1.92 7.22
C TYR A 81 1.63 1.53 6.47
N MET A 82 2.03 0.28 6.62
CA MET A 82 3.08 -0.35 5.84
C MET A 82 2.46 -1.05 4.63
N VAL A 83 2.99 -0.76 3.45
CA VAL A 83 2.64 -1.45 2.21
C VAL A 83 3.56 -2.64 2.04
N SER A 84 2.99 -3.81 1.78
CA SER A 84 3.71 -5.05 1.52
C SER A 84 3.41 -5.55 0.11
N VAL A 85 4.46 -5.90 -0.64
CA VAL A 85 4.37 -6.49 -1.98
C VAL A 85 5.20 -7.77 -1.99
N TYR A 86 4.59 -8.90 -2.31
CA TYR A 86 5.28 -10.19 -2.28
C TYR A 86 4.72 -11.20 -3.29
N ASP A 87 5.53 -12.21 -3.62
CA ASP A 87 5.05 -13.40 -4.32
C ASP A 87 4.28 -14.30 -3.34
N PRO A 88 2.99 -14.60 -3.57
CA PRO A 88 2.20 -15.45 -2.68
C PRO A 88 2.77 -16.87 -2.52
N LYS A 89 3.61 -17.37 -3.45
CA LYS A 89 4.27 -18.68 -3.32
C LYS A 89 5.37 -18.68 -2.25
N LEU A 90 6.11 -17.59 -2.14
CA LEU A 90 7.18 -17.42 -1.15
C LEU A 90 6.62 -16.85 0.16
N GLY A 91 5.53 -16.10 0.08
CA GLY A 91 4.86 -15.45 1.20
C GLY A 91 5.57 -14.17 1.65
N LYS A 92 4.91 -13.44 2.56
CA LYS A 92 5.38 -12.15 3.09
C LYS A 92 6.71 -12.23 3.84
N GLN A 93 6.99 -13.37 4.46
CA GLN A 93 8.23 -13.66 5.17
C GLN A 93 9.15 -14.60 4.36
N GLY A 94 8.91 -14.70 3.06
CA GLY A 94 9.69 -15.53 2.16
C GLY A 94 11.16 -15.14 2.20
N VAL A 95 12.02 -16.14 2.34
CA VAL A 95 13.47 -15.92 2.37
C VAL A 95 13.92 -15.44 0.98
N ALA A 96 14.69 -14.36 0.95
CA ALA A 96 15.32 -13.89 -0.27
C ALA A 96 16.23 -14.99 -0.83
N THR A 97 15.82 -15.58 -1.95
CA THR A 97 16.62 -16.55 -2.70
C THR A 97 17.10 -15.89 -3.98
N SER A 98 18.30 -16.28 -4.43
CA SER A 98 18.90 -15.69 -5.62
C SER A 98 17.94 -15.78 -6.82
N GLY A 99 17.77 -14.66 -7.51
CA GLY A 99 16.93 -14.58 -8.70
C GLY A 99 15.42 -14.47 -8.45
N HIS A 100 14.92 -14.65 -7.23
CA HIS A 100 13.49 -14.53 -6.94
C HIS A 100 13.12 -13.15 -6.41
N LEU A 101 11.83 -12.80 -6.50
CA LEU A 101 11.35 -11.56 -5.91
C LEU A 101 11.50 -11.58 -4.39
N MET A 102 12.23 -10.61 -3.85
CA MET A 102 12.28 -10.35 -2.41
C MET A 102 10.98 -9.66 -1.97
N PRO A 103 10.31 -10.13 -0.89
CA PRO A 103 9.19 -9.41 -0.30
C PRO A 103 9.60 -7.99 0.06
N TYR A 104 8.80 -7.01 -0.37
CA TYR A 104 9.03 -5.61 -0.08
C TYR A 104 8.05 -5.15 1.00
N SER A 105 8.55 -4.51 2.06
CA SER A 105 7.73 -4.01 3.17
C SER A 105 8.24 -2.71 3.77
N ASP A 106 8.95 -1.87 3.01
CA ASP A 106 9.60 -0.66 3.52
C ASP A 106 8.83 0.63 3.21
N LEU A 107 7.78 0.55 2.38
CA LEU A 107 6.96 1.71 2.05
C LEU A 107 5.93 1.97 3.15
N GLN A 108 6.02 3.15 3.74
CA GLN A 108 5.07 3.65 4.72
C GLN A 108 4.23 4.79 4.13
N ILE A 109 2.92 4.76 4.37
CA ILE A 109 1.97 5.82 4.01
C ILE A 109 1.17 6.22 5.24
N GLY A 110 0.70 7.47 5.31
CA GLY A 110 -0.27 7.88 6.32
C GLY A 110 -1.67 7.99 5.73
N LEU A 111 -2.67 7.50 6.46
CA LEU A 111 -4.08 7.72 6.14
C LEU A 111 -4.68 8.69 7.15
N TYR A 112 -5.49 9.63 6.66
CA TYR A 112 -6.28 10.53 7.48
C TYR A 112 -7.75 10.48 7.08
N ILE A 113 -8.64 10.68 8.05
CA ILE A 113 -10.09 10.71 7.83
C ILE A 113 -10.48 12.19 7.74
N PRO A 114 -10.93 12.69 6.58
CA PRO A 114 -11.39 14.07 6.46
C PRO A 114 -12.69 14.26 7.25
N GLU A 115 -12.77 15.33 8.03
CA GLU A 115 -14.03 15.74 8.66
C GLU A 115 -14.97 16.35 7.61
N PRO A 116 -16.29 16.10 7.71
CA PRO A 116 -17.26 16.75 6.86
C PRO A 116 -17.26 18.27 7.11
N TYR A 117 -17.20 19.05 6.03
CA TYR A 117 -17.30 20.50 6.12
C TYR A 117 -18.70 20.88 6.62
N ILE A 118 -18.76 21.57 7.76
CA ILE A 118 -19.99 22.18 8.27
C ILE A 118 -20.00 23.64 7.81
N PRO A 119 -20.88 24.03 6.86
CA PRO A 119 -21.02 25.43 6.48
C PRO A 119 -21.47 26.23 7.70
N ARG A 120 -20.79 27.34 7.98
CA ARG A 120 -21.27 28.30 8.97
C ARG A 120 -22.60 28.86 8.46
N SER A 121 -23.72 28.43 9.04
CA SER A 121 -24.99 29.13 8.88
C SER A 121 -24.82 30.51 9.52
N GLY A 122 -24.37 31.49 8.73
CA GLY A 122 -24.36 32.89 9.13
C GLY A 122 -25.77 33.26 9.52
N GLY A 123 -25.97 33.57 10.80
CA GLY A 123 -27.25 34.03 11.32
C GLY A 123 -27.71 35.26 10.54
N MET A 124 -29.00 35.24 10.20
CA MET A 124 -29.74 36.44 9.84
C MET A 124 -29.95 37.30 11.09
#